data_AF-A0A953E2H8-F1
#
_entry.id   AF-A0A953E2H8-F1
#
_cell.length_a   1.000
_cell.length_b   1.000
_cell.length_c   1.000
_cell.angle_alpha   90.00
_cell.angle_beta   90.00
_cell.angle_gamma   90.00
#
_symmetry.space_group_name_H-M   'P 1'
#
loop_
_entity.id
_entity.type
_entity.pdbx_description
1 polymer ?
#
loop_
_entity_poly.entity_id
_entity_poly.type
_entity_poly.pdbx_seq_one_letter_code
_entity_poly.pdbx_strand_id
1 'polypeptide(L)'
;MTAWRRRPGAAVPREFFARSALAVAPDLLGCLISHRSPQGEVIVRLTEVEAYLGQRDPGSHAFRGPTPRNAVMFGPPGHVYVYFTYGMHYCMNLVCDPAGSASAVLLRAGE
;
A
#
# COMPACT_ATOMS: atom_id res chain seq x y z
N MET A 1 21.45 -0.53 -0.97
CA MET A 1 21.63 0.75 -1.68
C MET A 1 20.34 1.07 -2.42
N THR A 2 19.43 1.82 -1.81
CA THR A 2 18.03 1.96 -2.23
C THR A 2 17.85 3.03 -3.31
N ALA A 3 17.54 2.58 -4.53
CA ALA A 3 17.47 3.36 -5.76
C ALA A 3 16.28 4.35 -5.86
N TRP A 4 15.59 4.63 -4.75
CA TRP A 4 14.31 5.36 -4.75
C TRP A 4 14.29 6.63 -3.91
N ARG A 5 15.46 7.25 -3.63
CA ARG A 5 15.49 8.62 -3.09
C ARG A 5 14.95 9.60 -4.14
N ARG A 6 13.63 9.78 -4.14
CA ARG A 6 12.88 10.60 -5.10
C ARG A 6 13.01 12.08 -4.76
N ARG A 7 12.92 12.90 -5.80
CA ARG A 7 12.76 14.35 -5.68
C ARG A 7 11.45 14.66 -4.96
N PRO A 8 11.41 15.66 -4.06
CA PRO A 8 10.15 16.17 -3.52
C PRO A 8 9.18 16.50 -4.66
N GLY A 9 7.94 15.98 -4.59
CA GLY A 9 6.85 16.32 -5.52
C GLY A 9 6.63 15.36 -6.71
N ALA A 10 7.46 14.33 -6.93
CA ALA A 10 7.21 13.35 -7.99
C ALA A 10 6.44 12.12 -7.46
N ALA A 11 5.33 11.78 -8.12
CA ALA A 11 4.54 10.59 -7.78
C ALA A 11 5.39 9.30 -7.86
N VAL A 12 5.08 8.35 -6.97
CA VAL A 12 5.65 7.01 -7.03
C VAL A 12 4.94 6.24 -8.16
N PRO A 13 5.67 5.73 -9.16
CA PRO A 13 5.14 5.12 -10.36
C PRO A 13 4.81 3.66 -10.09
N ARG A 14 3.97 3.07 -10.93
CA ARG A 14 3.39 1.75 -10.65
C ARG A 14 4.43 0.63 -10.61
N GLU A 15 5.52 0.74 -11.37
CA GLU A 15 6.62 -0.23 -11.36
C GLU A 15 7.32 -0.35 -10.00
N PHE A 16 7.27 0.70 -9.17
CA PHE A 16 7.78 0.63 -7.80
C PHE A 16 7.03 -0.41 -6.97
N PHE A 17 5.72 -0.54 -7.19
CA PHE A 17 4.84 -1.46 -6.47
C PHE A 17 4.80 -2.86 -7.11
N ALA A 18 5.33 -3.03 -8.33
CA ALA A 18 5.42 -4.32 -9.03
C ALA A 18 6.55 -5.22 -8.46
N ARG A 19 6.71 -5.21 -7.12
CA ARG A 19 7.70 -5.95 -6.32
C ARG A 19 6.97 -6.50 -5.10
N SER A 20 7.58 -7.46 -4.41
CA SER A 20 7.03 -7.99 -3.16
C SER A 20 6.84 -6.89 -2.11
N ALA A 21 5.76 -6.98 -1.33
CA ALA A 21 5.52 -6.10 -0.19
C ALA A 21 6.71 -6.00 0.79
N LEU A 22 7.52 -7.06 0.95
CA LEU A 22 8.74 -7.02 1.78
C LEU A 22 9.83 -6.07 1.23
N ALA A 23 9.90 -5.91 -0.08
CA ALA A 23 10.83 -4.96 -0.70
C ALA A 23 10.24 -3.54 -0.75
N VAL A 24 8.93 -3.43 -0.94
CA VAL A 24 8.21 -2.15 -1.06
C VAL A 24 8.10 -1.44 0.30
N ALA A 25 7.76 -2.17 1.37
CA ALA A 25 7.53 -1.59 2.70
C ALA A 25 8.69 -0.73 3.23
N PRO A 26 9.95 -1.20 3.30
CA PRO A 26 11.05 -0.36 3.78
C PRO A 26 11.35 0.84 2.88
N ASP A 27 11.12 0.73 1.57
CA ASP A 27 11.32 1.83 0.62
C ASP A 27 10.21 2.91 0.73
N LEU A 28 9.06 2.58 1.33
CA LEU A 28 7.96 3.53 1.56
C LEU A 28 8.20 4.42 2.79
N LEU A 29 9.06 4.02 3.73
CA LEU A 29 9.35 4.84 4.91
C LEU A 29 9.99 6.17 4.49
N GLY A 30 9.42 7.28 4.97
CA GLY A 30 9.82 8.63 4.58
C GLY A 30 9.18 9.13 3.28
N CYS A 31 8.43 8.30 2.54
CA CYS A 31 7.63 8.78 1.41
C CYS A 31 6.46 9.65 1.89
N LEU A 32 5.98 10.52 1.00
CA LEU A 32 4.86 11.42 1.27
C LEU A 32 3.58 10.86 0.64
N ILE A 33 2.49 10.83 1.40
CA ILE A 33 1.13 10.70 0.87
C ILE A 33 0.49 12.08 0.85
N SER A 34 0.01 12.50 -0.32
CA SER A 34 -0.63 13.81 -0.52
C SER A 34 -2.06 13.63 -0.98
N HIS A 35 -3.00 14.34 -0.36
CA HIS A 35 -4.38 14.43 -0.79
C HIS A 35 -4.75 15.89 -1.03
N ARG A 36 -5.17 16.21 -2.26
CA ARG A 36 -5.59 17.54 -2.67
C ARG A 36 -7.11 17.59 -2.78
N SER A 37 -7.74 18.50 -2.07
CA SER A 37 -9.17 18.77 -2.14
C SER A 37 -9.43 20.27 -2.32
N PRO A 38 -10.69 20.69 -2.55
CA PRO A 38 -11.05 22.11 -2.59
C PRO A 38 -10.71 22.88 -1.31
N GLN A 39 -10.54 22.20 -0.17
CA GLN A 39 -10.22 22.78 1.13
C GLN A 39 -8.72 22.97 1.36
N GLY A 40 -7.88 22.42 0.48
CA GLY A 40 -6.43 22.51 0.59
C GLY A 40 -5.74 21.17 0.32
N GLU A 41 -4.43 21.16 0.50
CA GLU A 41 -3.59 19.97 0.39
C GLU A 41 -3.20 19.49 1.79
N VAL A 42 -3.37 18.19 2.02
CA VAL A 42 -2.85 17.50 3.20
C VAL A 42 -1.70 16.61 2.74
N ILE A 43 -0.57 16.69 3.42
CA ILE A 43 0.61 15.87 3.16
C ILE A 43 1.02 15.21 4.47
N VAL A 44 1.27 13.90 4.42
CA VAL A 44 1.75 13.12 5.57
C VAL A 44 2.99 12.34 5.13
N ARG A 45 4.05 12.36 5.95
CA ARG A 45 5.23 11.51 5.76
C ARG A 45 4.99 10.18 6.45
N LEU A 46 5.14 9.08 5.72
CA LEU A 46 4.95 7.74 6.28
C LEU A 46 6.09 7.38 7.25
N THR A 47 5.73 7.00 8.48
CA THR A 47 6.67 6.61 9.54
C THR A 47 6.52 5.14 9.94
N GLU A 48 5.36 4.52 9.68
CA GLU A 48 5.11 3.12 9.99
C GLU A 48 4.26 2.46 8.88
N VAL A 49 4.69 1.27 8.46
CA VAL A 49 4.00 0.43 7.47
C VAL A 49 4.13 -1.04 7.83
N GLU A 50 3.21 -1.87 7.33
CA GLU A 50 3.22 -3.33 7.54
C GLU A 50 3.03 -4.08 6.21
N ALA A 51 3.85 -5.10 5.96
CA ALA A 51 3.80 -5.90 4.75
C ALA A 51 2.96 -7.16 4.95
N TYR A 52 2.04 -7.43 4.01
CA TYR A 52 1.25 -8.66 3.96
C TYR A 52 1.60 -9.48 2.71
N LEU A 53 1.86 -10.78 2.86
CA LEU A 53 2.30 -11.67 1.75
C LEU A 53 1.18 -12.51 1.13
N GLY A 54 -0.05 -11.99 1.21
CA GLY A 54 -1.24 -12.59 0.62
C GLY A 54 -1.45 -14.03 1.05
N GLN A 55 -1.49 -14.95 0.08
CA GLN A 55 -1.76 -16.36 0.33
C GLN A 55 -0.69 -17.08 1.18
N ARG A 56 0.50 -16.48 1.33
CA ARG A 56 1.59 -17.02 2.16
C ARG A 56 1.56 -16.51 3.61
N ASP A 57 0.58 -15.68 3.96
CA ASP A 57 0.53 -14.95 5.22
C ASP A 57 -0.85 -15.07 5.87
N PRO A 58 -0.98 -15.83 6.98
CA PRO A 58 -2.23 -15.98 7.72
C PRO A 58 -2.85 -14.67 8.21
N GLY A 59 -2.07 -13.60 8.36
CA GLY A 59 -2.55 -12.27 8.72
C GLY A 59 -3.18 -11.49 7.56
N SER A 60 -2.97 -11.93 6.32
CA SER A 60 -3.46 -11.22 5.14
C SER A 60 -4.94 -11.50 4.85
N HIS A 61 -5.67 -10.47 4.43
CA HIS A 61 -7.00 -10.65 3.84
C HIS A 61 -7.02 -11.54 2.61
N ALA A 62 -5.89 -11.73 1.93
CA ALA A 62 -5.76 -12.62 0.78
C ALA A 62 -5.30 -14.05 1.14
N PHE A 63 -5.11 -14.38 2.43
CA PHE A 63 -4.64 -15.69 2.87
C PHE A 63 -5.45 -16.85 2.28
N ARG A 64 -6.77 -16.73 2.32
CA ARG A 64 -7.73 -17.74 1.83
C ARG A 64 -8.10 -17.57 0.35
N GLY A 65 -7.36 -16.74 -0.40
CA GLY A 65 -7.62 -16.46 -1.81
C GLY A 65 -8.60 -15.31 -2.05
N PRO A 66 -9.03 -15.12 -3.31
CA PRO A 66 -9.81 -13.97 -3.74
C PRO A 66 -11.28 -14.06 -3.28
N THR A 67 -11.81 -12.91 -2.91
CA THR A 67 -13.21 -12.65 -2.55
C THR A 67 -13.62 -11.31 -3.19
N PRO A 68 -14.93 -11.00 -3.33
CA PRO A 68 -15.34 -9.70 -3.84
C PRO A 68 -14.75 -8.52 -3.05
N ARG A 69 -14.56 -8.67 -1.74
CA ARG A 69 -14.00 -7.65 -0.86
C ARG A 69 -12.52 -7.38 -1.11
N ASN A 70 -11.71 -8.42 -1.34
CA ASN A 70 -10.25 -8.28 -1.46
C ASN A 70 -9.76 -8.36 -2.92
N ALA A 71 -10.66 -8.40 -3.91
CA ALA A 71 -10.33 -8.59 -5.33
C ALA A 71 -9.28 -7.58 -5.83
N VAL A 72 -9.29 -6.35 -5.30
CA VAL A 72 -8.29 -5.31 -5.61
C VAL A 72 -6.86 -5.77 -5.31
N MET A 73 -6.65 -6.57 -4.26
CA MET A 73 -5.33 -7.10 -3.89
C MET A 73 -4.73 -8.05 -4.93
N PHE A 74 -5.54 -8.60 -5.84
CA PHE A 74 -5.10 -9.48 -6.93
C PHE A 74 -5.00 -8.73 -8.27
N GLY A 75 -5.32 -7.43 -8.28
CA GLY A 75 -5.26 -6.57 -9.45
C GLY A 75 -3.86 -6.00 -9.72
N PRO A 76 -3.76 -5.00 -10.61
CA PRO A 76 -2.46 -4.40 -10.94
C PRO A 76 -1.79 -3.71 -9.73
N PRO A 77 -0.45 -3.68 -9.64
CA PRO A 77 0.27 -3.02 -8.56
C PRO A 77 0.03 -1.50 -8.52
N GLY A 78 0.20 -0.92 -7.32
CA GLY A 78 -0.02 0.50 -7.05
C GLY A 78 -1.49 0.91 -6.95
N HIS A 79 -2.43 -0.05 -6.94
CA HIS A 79 -3.80 0.22 -6.53
C HIS A 79 -3.91 0.35 -5.02
N VAL A 80 -4.92 1.11 -4.58
CA VAL A 80 -5.23 1.25 -3.17
C VAL A 80 -6.34 0.26 -2.81
N TYR A 81 -6.09 -0.58 -1.80
CA TYR A 81 -7.10 -1.42 -1.17
C TYR A 81 -7.49 -0.82 0.18
N VAL A 82 -8.65 -0.17 0.22
CA VAL A 82 -9.24 0.37 1.45
C VAL A 82 -10.37 -0.54 1.92
N TYR A 83 -10.39 -0.86 3.21
CA TYR A 83 -11.50 -1.59 3.81
C TYR A 83 -11.94 -0.97 5.12
N PHE A 84 -13.24 -1.12 5.40
CA PHE A 84 -13.85 -0.74 6.66
C PHE A 84 -13.66 -1.84 7.72
N THR A 85 -13.36 -1.45 8.95
CA THR A 85 -13.10 -2.36 10.08
C THR A 85 -13.73 -1.84 11.36
N TYR A 86 -14.13 -2.78 12.23
CA TYR A 86 -14.75 -2.54 13.54
C TYR A 86 -15.95 -1.57 13.54
N GLY A 87 -16.62 -1.40 12.41
CA GLY A 87 -17.77 -0.50 12.30
C GLY A 87 -17.45 0.98 12.39
N MET A 88 -16.17 1.39 12.41
CA MET A 88 -15.79 2.79 12.67
C MET A 88 -14.54 3.29 11.92
N HIS A 89 -13.66 2.40 11.45
CA HIS A 89 -12.35 2.80 10.92
C HIS A 89 -12.10 2.27 9.52
N TYR A 90 -11.22 2.94 8.78
CA TYR A 90 -10.72 2.50 7.49
C TYR A 90 -9.23 2.19 7.57
N CYS A 91 -8.83 1.10 6.92
CA CYS A 91 -7.42 0.75 6.73
C CYS A 91 -7.08 0.86 5.25
N MET A 92 -5.96 1.51 4.94
CA MET A 92 -5.49 1.74 3.57
C MET A 92 -4.25 0.89 3.27
N ASN A 93 -4.28 0.13 2.18
CA ASN A 93 -3.18 -0.71 1.74
C ASN A 93 -2.78 -0.35 0.31
N LEU A 94 -1.48 -0.44 0.01
CA LEU A 94 -0.93 -0.29 -1.34
C LEU A 94 -0.65 -1.68 -1.91
N VAL A 95 -1.37 -2.05 -2.98
CA VAL A 95 -1.25 -3.35 -3.65
C VAL A 95 0.13 -3.47 -4.30
N CYS A 96 0.78 -4.60 -4.04
CA CYS A 96 2.10 -4.97 -4.48
C CYS A 96 2.06 -6.27 -5.29
N ASP A 97 3.21 -6.67 -5.84
CA ASP A 97 3.37 -7.79 -6.79
C ASP A 97 2.61 -7.62 -8.12
N PRO A 98 2.94 -8.42 -9.16
CA PRO A 98 2.18 -8.45 -10.41
C PRO A 98 0.74 -8.93 -10.21
N ALA A 99 -0.15 -8.50 -11.12
CA ALA A 99 -1.54 -8.95 -11.13
C ALA A 99 -1.65 -10.49 -11.15
N GLY A 100 -2.65 -11.01 -10.44
CA GLY A 100 -2.84 -12.44 -10.19
C GLY A 100 -2.11 -12.95 -8.94
N SER A 101 -1.12 -12.22 -8.42
CA SER A 101 -0.56 -12.43 -7.08
C SER A 101 -1.13 -11.39 -6.12
N ALA A 102 -1.16 -11.73 -4.83
CA ALA A 102 -1.57 -10.79 -3.79
C ALA A 102 -0.42 -10.56 -2.79
N SER A 103 0.02 -9.31 -2.70
CA SER A 103 0.68 -8.77 -1.52
C SER A 103 0.33 -7.29 -1.39
N ALA A 104 0.48 -6.72 -0.21
CA ALA A 104 0.19 -5.31 -0.01
C ALA A 104 0.95 -4.74 1.19
N VAL A 105 1.06 -3.42 1.22
CA VAL A 105 1.61 -2.68 2.35
C VAL A 105 0.51 -1.85 3.00
N LEU A 106 0.19 -2.13 4.27
CA LEU A 106 -0.70 -1.32 5.10
C LEU A 106 0.03 -0.07 5.58
N LEU A 107 -0.62 1.09 5.47
CA LEU A 107 -0.14 2.35 6.02
C LEU A 107 -0.62 2.47 7.47
N ARG A 108 0.31 2.60 8.43
CA ARG A 108 -0.01 2.53 9.87
C ARG A 108 0.14 3.86 10.59
N ALA A 109 1.16 4.64 10.26
CA ALA A 109 1.39 5.94 10.88
C ALA A 109 2.12 6.92 9.94
N GLY A 110 2.00 8.20 10.26
CA GLY A 110 2.76 9.26 9.63
C GLY A 110 2.71 10.57 10.42
N GLU A 111 3.51 11.54 9.98
CA GLU A 111 3.70 12.86 10.59
C GLU A 111 3.67 14.01 9.57
#